data_AF-A0A5C9ENR6-F1
#
_entry.id   AF-A0A5C9ENR6-F1
#
_cell.length_a   1.000
_cell.length_b   1.000
_cell.length_c   1.000
_cell.angle_alpha   90.00
_cell.angle_beta   90.00
_cell.angle_gamma   90.00
#
_symmetry.space_group_name_H-M   'P 1'
#
loop_
_entity.id
_entity.type
_entity.pdbx_description
1 polymer ?
#
loop_
_entity_poly.entity_id
_entity_poly.type
_entity_poly.pdbx_seq_one_letter_code
_entity_poly.pdbx_strand_id
1 'polypeptide(L)'
;MVNSHNRSFFGQNTALMIQSTSRKEDWLFFRCIKRKRGNIWEKPSQGEGKVIKVSLDELVMILKVLRKEKNSWTTYHKYNGSNTQISLNWQENIIWVNIGDYSKMLDEAQIEIMRLLLEHILEEKIEYATISELNSNASNSYQDNPSKTNNNSSKQSYPKPAERQITNTNSYIEEEIIALTPPSNPGPSNQLKTIKDVIKINGVLKRSTNKALLLEFPNEKEAWIPKSTIHNTFNDQAKESQLFLIDNWVLEKNSIT
;
A
#
# COMPACT_ATOMS: atom_id res chain seq x y z
N MET A 1 17.45 -11.63 1.56
CA MET A 1 16.66 -10.42 1.24
C MET A 1 15.64 -10.19 2.34
N VAL A 2 15.36 -8.93 2.67
CA VAL A 2 14.36 -8.55 3.68
C VAL A 2 13.00 -8.40 3.01
N ASN A 3 11.91 -8.56 3.77
CA ASN A 3 10.55 -8.49 3.19
C ASN A 3 10.05 -7.05 2.97
N SER A 4 10.72 -6.07 3.58
CA SER A 4 10.32 -4.66 3.58
C SER A 4 11.52 -3.78 3.90
N HIS A 5 11.49 -2.54 3.42
CA HIS A 5 12.54 -1.54 3.65
C HIS A 5 11.96 -0.32 4.35
N ASN A 6 12.77 0.32 5.20
CA ASN A 6 12.40 1.57 5.85
C ASN A 6 13.62 2.48 5.94
N ARG A 7 13.55 3.66 5.32
CA ARG A 7 14.59 4.68 5.38
C ARG A 7 13.98 6.04 5.65
N SER A 8 14.59 6.80 6.56
CA SER A 8 14.17 8.17 6.89
C SER A 8 15.28 9.16 6.57
N PHE A 9 14.88 10.31 6.01
CA PHE A 9 15.72 11.46 5.72
C PHE A 9 15.22 12.64 6.55
N PHE A 10 15.89 12.90 7.68
CA PHE A 10 15.55 14.00 8.57
C PHE A 10 16.24 15.29 8.11
N GLY A 11 15.49 16.39 8.15
CA GLY A 11 16.02 17.75 8.10
C GLY A 11 15.71 18.48 9.40
N GLN A 12 15.89 19.81 9.40
CA GLN A 12 15.66 20.63 10.58
C GLN A 12 14.18 20.68 11.01
N ASN A 13 13.28 20.84 10.02
CA ASN A 13 11.85 21.07 10.25
C ASN A 13 10.94 20.07 9.51
N THR A 14 11.48 19.28 8.59
CA THR A 14 10.72 18.28 7.82
C THR A 14 11.52 16.99 7.72
N ALA A 15 10.81 15.86 7.67
CA ALA A 15 11.40 14.55 7.42
C ALA A 15 10.59 13.81 6.36
N LEU A 16 11.30 13.08 5.51
CA LEU A 16 10.74 12.16 4.52
C LEU A 16 11.06 10.72 4.95
N MET A 17 10.08 9.85 4.98
CA MET A 17 10.24 8.41 5.19
C MET A 17 9.79 7.66 3.94
N ILE A 18 10.62 6.70 3.53
CA ILE A 18 10.36 5.76 2.45
C ILE A 18 10.19 4.39 3.10
N GLN A 19 8.99 3.83 2.96
CA GLN A 19 8.67 2.53 3.52
C GLN A 19 8.14 1.61 2.41
N SER A 20 8.93 0.63 2.02
CA SER A 20 8.46 -0.46 1.17
C SER A 20 7.59 -1.41 2.00
N THR A 21 6.48 -1.86 1.42
CA THR A 21 5.67 -2.95 1.98
C THR A 21 6.25 -4.32 1.62
N SER A 22 5.51 -5.39 1.86
CA SER A 22 5.86 -6.76 1.45
C SER A 22 6.41 -6.79 0.03
N ARG A 23 7.48 -7.54 -0.24
CA ARG A 23 8.04 -7.68 -1.60
C ARG A 23 7.03 -8.15 -2.65
N LYS A 24 5.92 -8.78 -2.22
CA LYS A 24 4.81 -9.22 -3.08
C LYS A 24 3.82 -8.11 -3.47
N GLU A 25 3.88 -6.94 -2.83
CA GLU A 25 3.02 -5.80 -3.15
C GLU A 25 3.77 -4.79 -4.02
N ASP A 26 3.20 -4.42 -5.16
CA ASP A 26 3.82 -3.59 -6.22
C ASP A 26 3.86 -2.08 -5.92
N TRP A 27 3.93 -1.71 -4.64
CA TRP A 27 3.88 -0.32 -4.22
C TRP A 27 4.67 -0.07 -2.93
N LEU A 28 4.89 1.20 -2.62
CA LEU A 28 5.54 1.65 -1.38
C LEU A 28 4.90 2.93 -0.85
N PHE A 29 5.22 3.30 0.38
CA PHE A 29 4.76 4.55 0.99
C PHE A 29 5.87 5.59 1.03
N PHE A 30 5.52 6.80 0.61
CA PHE A 30 6.25 8.01 0.99
C PHE A 30 5.45 8.73 2.08
N ARG A 31 6.13 9.11 3.16
CA ARG A 31 5.55 9.82 4.29
C ARG A 31 6.36 11.05 4.60
N CYS A 32 5.70 12.19 4.75
CA CYS A 32 6.30 13.41 5.27
C CYS A 32 5.71 13.76 6.62
N ILE A 33 6.56 14.27 7.50
CA ILE A 33 6.17 14.90 8.77
C ILE A 33 6.92 16.22 8.93
N LYS A 34 6.33 17.18 9.65
CA LYS A 34 7.00 18.42 10.03
C LYS A 34 7.16 18.55 11.53
N ARG A 35 8.07 19.42 11.93
CA ARG A 35 8.29 19.80 13.32
C ARG A 35 7.27 20.87 13.69
N LYS A 36 6.54 20.62 14.78
CA LYS A 36 5.56 21.53 15.38
C LYS A 36 6.26 22.58 16.23
N ARG A 37 5.49 23.59 16.67
CA ARG A 37 5.94 24.53 17.70
C ARG A 37 6.38 23.75 18.95
N GLY A 38 7.49 24.17 19.57
CA GLY A 38 8.08 23.48 20.71
C GLY A 38 8.98 22.29 20.36
N ASN A 39 9.50 22.21 19.12
CA ASN A 39 10.46 21.19 18.69
C ASN A 39 9.95 19.73 18.69
N ILE A 40 8.64 19.52 18.79
CA ILE A 40 7.99 18.21 18.76
C ILE A 40 7.66 17.84 17.31
N TRP A 41 8.03 16.63 16.88
CA TRP A 41 7.64 16.12 15.56
C TRP A 41 6.15 15.77 15.51
N GLU A 42 5.54 15.97 14.35
CA GLU A 42 4.25 15.37 14.04
C GLU A 42 4.27 13.85 14.23
N LYS A 43 3.17 13.31 14.74
CA LYS A 43 2.98 11.90 15.07
C LYS A 43 1.97 11.29 14.10
N PRO A 44 2.41 10.40 13.21
CA PRO A 44 1.47 9.78 12.28
C PRO A 44 0.41 8.90 12.95
N SER A 45 0.66 8.41 14.16
CA SER A 45 -0.34 7.72 14.98
C SER A 45 -1.52 8.61 15.40
N GLN A 46 -1.38 9.93 15.28
CA GLN A 46 -2.43 10.92 15.56
C GLN A 46 -3.05 11.49 14.28
N GLY A 47 -2.78 10.88 13.11
CA GLY A 47 -3.25 11.37 11.82
C GLY A 47 -2.47 12.59 11.30
N GLU A 48 -1.35 12.95 11.93
CA GLU A 48 -0.48 14.03 11.48
C GLU A 48 0.50 13.58 10.39
N GLY A 49 1.00 14.53 9.61
CA GLY A 49 1.85 14.24 8.45
C GLY A 49 1.03 13.96 7.18
N LYS A 50 1.74 13.65 6.11
CA LYS A 50 1.15 13.25 4.84
C LYS A 50 1.73 11.93 4.38
N VAL A 51 0.89 11.02 3.93
CA VAL A 51 1.28 9.72 3.38
C VAL A 51 0.69 9.60 1.98
N ILE A 52 1.49 9.11 1.05
CA ILE A 52 1.05 8.74 -0.30
C ILE A 52 1.55 7.33 -0.61
N LYS A 53 0.78 6.61 -1.43
CA LYS A 53 1.15 5.30 -1.97
C LYS A 53 1.74 5.49 -3.35
N VAL A 54 3.01 5.17 -3.52
CA VAL A 54 3.76 5.28 -4.78
C VAL A 54 3.68 3.94 -5.51
N SER A 55 3.19 3.95 -6.75
CA SER A 55 3.17 2.78 -7.63
C SER A 55 4.52 2.53 -8.30
N LEU A 56 4.70 1.40 -9.00
CA LEU A 56 5.91 1.14 -9.79
C LEU A 56 6.13 2.19 -10.90
N ASP A 57 5.06 2.64 -11.57
CA ASP A 57 5.17 3.66 -12.62
C ASP A 57 5.68 4.99 -12.06
N GLU A 58 5.14 5.39 -10.91
CA GLU A 58 5.57 6.60 -10.21
C GLU A 58 7.00 6.46 -9.68
N LEU A 59 7.37 5.27 -9.20
CA LEU A 59 8.73 4.96 -8.77
C LEU A 59 9.73 5.09 -9.94
N VAL A 60 9.39 4.59 -11.13
CA VAL A 60 10.19 4.78 -12.35
C VAL A 60 10.32 6.27 -12.68
N MET A 61 9.24 7.03 -12.58
CA MET A 61 9.27 8.47 -12.85
C MET A 61 10.13 9.24 -11.84
N ILE A 62 10.05 8.88 -10.56
CA ILE A 62 10.92 9.40 -9.49
C ILE A 62 12.39 9.09 -9.80
N LEU A 63 12.71 7.85 -10.19
CA LEU A 63 14.07 7.44 -10.55
C LEU A 63 14.61 8.21 -11.76
N LYS A 64 13.78 8.48 -12.78
CA LYS A 64 14.18 9.33 -13.91
C LYS A 64 14.55 10.74 -13.48
N VAL A 65 13.85 11.30 -12.48
CA VAL A 65 14.27 12.59 -11.91
C VAL A 65 15.58 12.44 -11.15
N LEU A 66 15.71 11.45 -10.25
CA LEU A 66 16.93 11.26 -9.45
C LEU A 66 18.19 11.01 -10.30
N ARG A 67 18.05 10.37 -11.46
CA ARG A 67 19.13 10.14 -12.44
C ARG A 67 19.45 11.36 -13.31
N LYS A 68 18.78 12.49 -13.08
CA LYS A 68 18.85 13.71 -13.91
C LYS A 68 18.45 13.49 -15.38
N GLU A 69 17.65 12.45 -15.67
CA GLU A 69 17.03 12.26 -16.99
C GLU A 69 15.84 13.22 -17.19
N LYS A 70 15.25 13.68 -16.07
CA LYS A 70 14.23 14.73 -16.02
C LYS A 70 14.55 15.74 -14.94
N ASN A 71 14.38 17.03 -15.25
CA ASN A 71 14.57 18.11 -14.27
C ASN A 71 13.48 18.10 -13.19
N SER A 72 12.28 17.66 -13.55
CA SER A 72 11.15 17.58 -12.62
C SER A 72 10.12 16.54 -13.05
N TRP A 73 9.29 16.16 -12.09
CA TRP A 73 8.08 15.37 -12.30
C TRP A 73 7.02 15.77 -11.27
N THR A 74 5.74 15.66 -11.64
CA THR A 74 4.61 15.96 -10.77
C THR A 74 3.42 15.08 -11.15
N THR A 75 2.65 14.64 -10.14
CA THR A 75 1.35 14.01 -10.32
C THR A 75 0.42 14.31 -9.13
N TYR A 76 -0.79 13.78 -9.19
CA TYR A 76 -1.87 14.04 -8.24
C TYR A 76 -2.52 12.73 -7.80
N HIS A 77 -2.59 12.50 -6.50
CA HIS A 77 -3.31 11.38 -5.89
C HIS A 77 -4.66 11.86 -5.39
N LYS A 78 -5.74 11.25 -5.89
CA LYS A 78 -7.09 11.48 -5.38
C LYS A 78 -7.44 10.39 -4.40
N TYR A 79 -7.71 10.77 -3.16
CA TYR A 79 -8.20 9.85 -2.13
C TYR A 79 -9.24 10.56 -1.26
N ASN A 80 -10.41 9.93 -1.10
CA ASN A 80 -11.52 10.44 -0.29
C ASN A 80 -11.87 11.92 -0.58
N GLY A 81 -11.93 12.30 -1.86
CA GLY A 81 -12.20 13.67 -2.31
C GLY A 81 -11.03 14.66 -2.15
N SER A 82 -9.99 14.32 -1.37
CA SER A 82 -8.77 15.11 -1.28
C SER A 82 -7.87 14.82 -2.47
N ASN A 83 -7.38 15.88 -3.12
CA ASN A 83 -6.32 15.78 -4.09
C ASN A 83 -4.98 16.14 -3.44
N THR A 84 -3.99 15.25 -3.54
CA THR A 84 -2.65 15.46 -2.99
C THR A 84 -1.65 15.48 -4.14
N GLN A 85 -0.98 16.61 -4.32
CA GLN A 85 0.13 16.70 -5.27
C GLN A 85 1.37 16.01 -4.71
N ILE A 86 2.08 15.27 -5.56
CA ILE A 86 3.50 14.95 -5.34
C ILE A 86 4.31 15.56 -6.46
N SER A 87 5.46 16.15 -6.13
CA SER A 87 6.42 16.62 -7.12
C SER A 87 7.85 16.40 -6.67
N LEU A 88 8.73 16.07 -7.60
CA LEU A 88 10.18 16.10 -7.41
C LEU A 88 10.76 17.11 -8.40
N ASN A 89 11.58 18.04 -7.91
CA ASN A 89 12.16 19.09 -8.74
C ASN A 89 13.62 19.31 -8.36
N TRP A 90 14.51 19.30 -9.34
CA TRP A 90 15.89 19.74 -9.16
C TRP A 90 15.95 21.26 -9.02
N GLN A 91 16.84 21.70 -8.13
CA GLN A 91 17.34 23.06 -8.07
C GLN A 91 18.85 22.95 -7.88
N GLU A 92 19.62 23.23 -8.94
CA GLU A 92 21.07 23.01 -8.96
C GLU A 92 21.45 21.55 -8.57
N ASN A 93 22.08 21.37 -7.40
CA ASN A 93 22.54 20.06 -6.90
C ASN A 93 21.68 19.52 -5.74
N ILE A 94 20.54 20.15 -5.46
CA ILE A 94 19.56 19.67 -4.47
C ILE A 94 18.27 19.25 -5.17
N ILE A 95 17.53 18.34 -4.54
CA ILE A 95 16.18 17.97 -4.99
C ILE A 95 15.16 18.32 -3.91
N TRP A 96 14.06 18.91 -4.35
CA TRP A 96 12.90 19.16 -3.51
C TRP A 96 11.86 18.06 -3.76
N VAL A 97 11.53 17.32 -2.70
CA VAL A 97 10.41 16.38 -2.67
C VAL A 97 9.24 17.06 -1.98
N ASN A 98 8.18 17.36 -2.74
CA ASN A 98 6.96 17.98 -2.21
C ASN A 98 5.82 16.98 -2.22
N ILE A 99 5.06 16.93 -1.12
CA ILE A 99 3.87 16.07 -0.95
C ILE A 99 2.80 16.90 -0.24
N GLY A 100 1.80 17.39 -0.97
CA GLY A 100 0.84 18.35 -0.44
C GLY A 100 1.54 19.64 0.05
N ASP A 101 1.28 20.03 1.30
CA ASP A 101 1.91 21.17 1.97
C ASP A 101 3.29 20.86 2.58
N TYR A 102 3.79 19.64 2.41
CA TYR A 102 5.09 19.21 2.93
C TYR A 102 6.19 19.34 1.88
N SER A 103 7.35 19.82 2.30
CA SER A 103 8.53 19.95 1.44
C SER A 103 9.80 19.48 2.16
N LYS A 104 10.55 18.58 1.52
CA LYS A 104 11.85 18.09 2.00
C LYS A 104 12.90 18.28 0.90
N MET A 105 13.90 19.10 1.21
CA MET A 105 15.15 19.20 0.45
C MET A 105 16.03 17.99 0.76
N LEU A 106 16.60 17.34 -0.25
CA LEU A 106 17.67 16.36 -0.06
C LEU A 106 18.98 16.91 -0.66
N ASP A 107 20.07 16.72 0.07
CA ASP A 107 21.43 16.98 -0.40
C ASP A 107 21.96 15.83 -1.26
N GLU A 108 23.11 16.02 -1.89
CA GLU A 108 23.72 15.05 -2.81
C GLU A 108 23.85 13.63 -2.24
N ALA A 109 24.30 13.50 -0.98
CA ALA A 109 24.44 12.19 -0.34
C ALA A 109 23.08 11.55 -0.07
N GLN A 110 22.09 12.33 0.38
CA GLN A 110 20.73 11.85 0.59
C GLN A 110 20.06 11.44 -0.73
N ILE A 111 20.30 12.19 -1.80
CA ILE A 111 19.80 11.90 -3.15
C ILE A 111 20.35 10.56 -3.61
N GLU A 112 21.65 10.34 -3.49
CA GLU A 112 22.28 9.11 -3.96
C GLU A 112 21.81 7.89 -3.16
N ILE A 113 21.69 8.01 -1.84
CA ILE A 113 21.11 6.96 -0.99
C ILE A 113 19.67 6.66 -1.39
N MET A 114 18.86 7.70 -1.65
CA MET A 114 17.49 7.53 -2.10
C MET A 114 17.44 6.83 -3.45
N ARG A 115 18.28 7.23 -4.41
CA ARG A 115 18.36 6.62 -5.75
C ARG A 115 18.67 5.12 -5.66
N LEU A 116 19.76 4.76 -4.99
CA LEU A 116 20.18 3.37 -4.82
C LEU A 116 19.12 2.52 -4.12
N LEU A 117 18.49 3.05 -3.07
CA LEU A 117 17.43 2.36 -2.36
C LEU A 117 16.20 2.12 -3.25
N LEU A 118 15.78 3.13 -4.01
CA LEU A 118 14.60 3.03 -4.86
C LEU A 118 14.84 2.13 -6.08
N GLU A 119 16.06 2.07 -6.61
CA GLU A 119 16.46 1.11 -7.63
C GLU A 119 16.37 -0.32 -7.11
N HIS A 120 16.97 -0.57 -5.95
CA HIS A 120 16.92 -1.87 -5.30
C HIS A 120 15.48 -2.31 -5.02
N ILE A 121 14.65 -1.42 -4.47
CA ILE A 121 13.22 -1.72 -4.23
C ILE A 121 12.51 -2.02 -5.55
N LEU A 122 12.73 -1.21 -6.60
CA LEU A 122 12.07 -1.43 -7.90
C LEU A 122 12.41 -2.81 -8.46
N GLU A 123 13.68 -3.20 -8.45
CA GLU A 123 14.12 -4.53 -8.90
C GLU A 123 13.45 -5.65 -8.11
N GLU A 124 13.44 -5.57 -6.78
CA GLU A 124 12.77 -6.55 -5.93
C GLU A 124 11.26 -6.62 -6.21
N LYS A 125 10.59 -5.48 -6.39
CA LYS A 125 9.14 -5.46 -6.68
C LYS A 125 8.83 -6.03 -8.06
N ILE A 126 9.65 -5.75 -9.06
CA ILE A 126 9.49 -6.37 -10.38
C ILE A 126 9.63 -7.88 -10.24
N GLU A 127 10.67 -8.38 -9.56
CA GLU A 127 10.89 -9.81 -9.38
C GLU A 127 9.75 -10.50 -8.60
N TYR A 128 9.28 -9.90 -7.49
CA TYR A 128 8.42 -10.62 -6.55
C TYR A 128 6.94 -10.23 -6.58
N ALA A 129 6.58 -9.03 -7.07
CA ALA A 129 5.20 -8.55 -7.10
C ALA A 129 4.54 -8.69 -8.49
N THR A 130 5.32 -8.89 -9.56
CA THR A 130 4.77 -8.97 -10.93
C THR A 130 4.70 -10.38 -11.51
N ILE A 131 5.30 -11.36 -10.84
CA ILE A 131 5.16 -12.77 -11.22
C ILE A 131 3.80 -13.27 -10.75
N SER A 132 2.92 -13.61 -11.70
CA SER A 132 1.71 -14.36 -11.39
C SER A 132 2.09 -15.70 -10.77
N GLU A 133 1.46 -16.11 -9.67
CA GLU A 133 1.61 -17.46 -9.11
C GLU A 133 0.98 -18.49 -10.08
N LEU A 134 1.58 -18.66 -11.26
CA LEU A 134 1.25 -19.69 -12.22
C LEU A 134 1.87 -21.00 -11.73
N ASN A 135 1.00 -21.86 -11.18
CA ASN A 135 1.18 -23.30 -11.02
C ASN A 135 2.17 -23.79 -9.94
N SER A 136 1.84 -23.59 -8.67
CA SER A 136 2.38 -24.42 -7.57
C SER A 136 1.67 -25.78 -7.40
N ASN A 137 0.87 -26.21 -8.38
CA ASN A 137 0.26 -27.55 -8.44
C ASN A 137 0.92 -28.48 -9.49
N ALA A 138 2.08 -28.12 -10.04
CA ALA A 138 2.91 -29.06 -10.79
C ALA A 138 3.91 -29.75 -9.85
N SER A 139 3.41 -30.48 -8.86
CA SER A 139 4.19 -31.51 -8.17
C SER A 139 3.91 -32.87 -8.82
N ASN A 140 4.98 -33.65 -8.95
CA ASN A 140 5.09 -35.05 -9.37
C ASN A 140 5.17 -35.28 -10.88
N SER A 141 6.38 -35.29 -11.43
CA SER A 141 7.17 -36.53 -11.52
C SER A 141 8.34 -36.35 -12.48
N TYR A 142 9.55 -36.11 -11.99
CA TYR A 142 10.73 -36.67 -12.64
C TYR A 142 11.72 -37.08 -11.56
N GLN A 143 11.88 -38.39 -11.44
CA GLN A 143 12.91 -39.01 -10.62
C GLN A 143 14.28 -38.66 -11.19
N ASP A 144 15.17 -38.27 -10.29
CA ASP A 144 16.61 -38.30 -10.49
C ASP A 144 17.07 -39.71 -10.87
N ASN A 145 17.89 -39.79 -11.92
CA ASN A 145 18.98 -40.77 -11.95
C ASN A 145 20.20 -40.14 -12.64
N PRO A 146 21.41 -40.30 -12.07
CA PRO A 146 22.60 -39.58 -12.51
C PRO A 146 23.33 -40.35 -13.61
N SER A 147 23.81 -39.66 -14.64
CA SER A 147 24.87 -40.20 -15.51
C SER A 147 25.71 -39.08 -16.11
N LYS A 148 27.02 -39.33 -16.04
CA LYS A 148 28.17 -38.50 -16.38
C LYS A 148 28.17 -38.09 -17.88
N THR A 149 28.78 -36.94 -18.20
CA THR A 149 30.05 -36.76 -18.98
C THR A 149 30.07 -35.49 -19.84
N ASN A 150 31.08 -34.65 -19.62
CA ASN A 150 31.85 -33.69 -20.44
C ASN A 150 31.27 -32.81 -21.57
N ASN A 151 31.65 -31.52 -21.46
CA ASN A 151 32.22 -30.58 -22.45
C ASN A 151 31.51 -30.35 -23.80
N ASN A 152 30.97 -29.15 -24.02
CA ASN A 152 31.62 -28.04 -24.74
C ASN A 152 30.62 -26.96 -25.21
N SER A 153 31.13 -25.74 -25.25
CA SER A 153 30.54 -24.47 -25.67
C SER A 153 29.74 -24.50 -26.98
N SER A 154 28.58 -23.83 -27.00
CA SER A 154 28.14 -23.05 -28.16
C SER A 154 27.13 -21.97 -27.74
N LYS A 155 27.33 -20.77 -28.29
CA LYS A 155 26.42 -19.63 -28.20
C LYS A 155 25.11 -19.98 -28.92
N GLN A 156 23.96 -19.73 -28.31
CA GLN A 156 22.69 -19.66 -29.02
C GLN A 156 21.87 -18.45 -28.55
N SER A 157 21.45 -17.69 -29.56
CA SER A 157 20.62 -16.50 -29.55
C SER A 157 19.19 -16.78 -29.09
N TYR A 158 18.62 -15.90 -28.29
CA TYR A 158 17.21 -15.96 -27.88
C TYR A 158 16.26 -15.61 -29.04
N PRO A 159 15.18 -16.38 -29.25
CA PRO A 159 14.11 -16.01 -30.18
C PRO A 159 13.14 -15.00 -29.56
N LYS A 160 12.64 -14.10 -30.42
CA LYS A 160 11.70 -13.00 -30.13
C LYS A 160 10.29 -13.58 -29.85
N PRO A 161 9.57 -13.17 -28.78
CA PRO A 161 8.20 -13.65 -28.56
C PRO A 161 7.21 -12.93 -29.49
N ALA A 162 6.28 -13.71 -30.05
CA ALA A 162 5.21 -13.27 -30.93
C ALA A 162 4.07 -12.56 -30.16
N GLU A 163 3.49 -11.54 -30.79
CA GLU A 163 2.28 -10.83 -30.34
C GLU A 163 1.09 -11.79 -30.22
N ARG A 164 0.37 -11.74 -29.08
CA ARG A 164 -0.97 -12.32 -28.94
C ARG A 164 -2.00 -11.20 -28.76
N GLN A 165 -3.00 -11.23 -29.61
CA GLN A 165 -4.17 -10.36 -29.59
C GLN A 165 -5.07 -10.69 -28.39
N ILE A 166 -5.48 -9.67 -27.64
CA ILE A 166 -6.43 -9.77 -26.53
C ILE A 166 -7.84 -9.57 -27.08
N THR A 167 -8.70 -10.57 -26.96
CA THR A 167 -10.15 -10.43 -27.21
C THR A 167 -10.87 -9.99 -25.94
N ASN A 168 -11.51 -8.83 -26.02
CA ASN A 168 -12.37 -8.26 -24.99
C ASN A 168 -13.56 -9.15 -24.66
N THR A 169 -13.82 -9.37 -23.38
CA THR A 169 -15.15 -9.77 -22.89
C THR A 169 -15.47 -9.00 -21.62
N ASN A 170 -16.43 -8.07 -21.74
CA ASN A 170 -17.04 -7.35 -20.63
C ASN A 170 -18.06 -8.26 -19.93
N SER A 171 -18.07 -8.26 -18.60
CA SER A 171 -19.22 -8.74 -17.81
C SER A 171 -19.50 -7.76 -16.66
N TYR A 172 -20.65 -7.10 -16.74
CA TYR A 172 -21.22 -6.23 -15.70
C TYR A 172 -21.77 -7.07 -14.54
N ILE A 173 -21.65 -6.55 -13.31
CA ILE A 173 -22.51 -6.96 -12.18
C ILE A 173 -23.07 -5.67 -11.57
N GLU A 174 -24.40 -5.58 -11.49
CA GLU A 174 -25.16 -4.51 -10.83
C GLU A 174 -25.19 -4.73 -9.31
N GLU A 175 -24.98 -3.67 -8.52
CA GLU A 175 -25.20 -3.68 -7.07
C GLU A 175 -26.47 -2.89 -6.72
N GLU A 176 -27.35 -3.53 -5.96
CA GLU A 176 -28.67 -3.08 -5.53
C GLU A 176 -28.56 -2.02 -4.41
N ILE A 177 -29.24 -0.87 -4.58
CA ILE A 177 -29.26 0.24 -3.61
C ILE A 177 -30.46 0.06 -2.67
N ILE A 178 -30.21 -0.21 -1.38
CA ILE A 178 -31.26 -0.11 -0.34
C ILE A 178 -31.33 1.34 0.15
N ALA A 179 -32.40 2.03 -0.22
CA ALA A 179 -32.74 3.36 0.27
C ALA A 179 -33.45 3.28 1.63
N LEU A 180 -32.97 4.04 2.61
CA LEU A 180 -33.76 4.43 3.79
C LEU A 180 -33.80 5.96 3.85
N THR A 181 -35.01 6.49 3.92
CA THR A 181 -35.37 7.92 3.85
C THR A 181 -34.72 8.78 4.96
N PRO A 182 -34.39 10.06 4.68
CA PRO A 182 -33.76 10.95 5.66
C PRO A 182 -34.80 11.63 6.58
N PRO A 183 -34.52 11.84 7.88
CA PRO A 183 -35.24 12.84 8.66
C PRO A 183 -34.66 14.24 8.40
N SER A 184 -35.57 15.20 8.31
CA SER A 184 -35.40 16.62 8.04
C SER A 184 -34.88 17.42 9.25
N ASN A 185 -33.64 17.93 9.20
CA ASN A 185 -33.26 19.34 9.45
C ASN A 185 -31.72 19.54 9.53
N PRO A 186 -31.16 20.72 9.17
CA PRO A 186 -29.71 20.91 9.01
C PRO A 186 -29.02 21.51 10.25
N GLY A 187 -27.88 20.93 10.64
CA GLY A 187 -26.95 21.45 11.64
C GLY A 187 -25.53 20.89 11.41
N PRO A 188 -24.45 21.58 11.83
CA PRO A 188 -23.13 21.42 11.21
C PRO A 188 -22.24 20.44 11.98
N SER A 189 -22.13 19.19 11.55
CA SER A 189 -20.95 18.32 11.77
C SER A 189 -21.22 16.88 11.31
N ASN A 190 -20.13 16.22 10.86
CA ASN A 190 -19.97 14.82 10.49
C ASN A 190 -20.08 14.53 8.99
N GLN A 191 -18.90 14.53 8.35
CA GLN A 191 -18.65 13.97 7.03
C GLN A 191 -19.10 12.51 7.02
N LEU A 192 -20.20 12.23 6.31
CA LEU A 192 -20.56 10.86 5.94
C LEU A 192 -19.46 10.32 5.01
N LYS A 193 -18.61 9.44 5.55
CA LYS A 193 -17.83 8.49 4.73
C LYS A 193 -18.84 7.67 3.94
N THR A 194 -18.78 7.75 2.62
CA THR A 194 -19.60 6.94 1.71
C THR A 194 -19.42 5.46 2.05
N ILE A 195 -20.54 4.76 2.23
CA ILE A 195 -20.70 3.42 2.85
C ILE A 195 -20.04 2.27 2.04
N LYS A 196 -19.29 2.55 0.96
CA LYS A 196 -18.82 1.53 0.01
C LYS A 196 -17.71 0.60 0.49
N ASP A 197 -16.94 0.98 1.50
CA ASP A 197 -15.76 0.18 1.93
C ASP A 197 -15.92 -0.46 3.32
N VAL A 198 -17.11 -0.40 3.91
CA VAL A 198 -17.38 -0.93 5.26
C VAL A 198 -18.47 -1.99 5.19
N ILE A 199 -18.13 -3.21 5.61
CA ILE A 199 -19.06 -4.34 5.65
C ILE A 199 -19.72 -4.41 7.03
N LYS A 200 -21.03 -4.65 6.99
CA LYS A 200 -21.84 -4.94 8.18
C LYS A 200 -21.88 -6.44 8.42
N ILE A 201 -21.30 -6.90 9.52
CA ILE A 201 -21.20 -8.32 9.85
C ILE A 201 -21.48 -8.58 11.34
N ASN A 202 -22.06 -9.73 11.66
CA ASN A 202 -22.24 -10.17 13.05
C ASN A 202 -20.96 -10.86 13.55
N GLY A 203 -20.60 -10.63 14.82
CA GLY A 203 -19.50 -11.33 15.47
C GLY A 203 -19.70 -11.43 16.98
N VAL A 204 -19.08 -12.41 17.60
CA VAL A 204 -19.03 -12.58 19.06
C VAL A 204 -17.66 -12.15 19.55
N LEU A 205 -17.62 -11.24 20.52
CA LEU A 205 -16.35 -10.81 21.13
C LEU A 205 -15.83 -11.90 22.08
N LYS A 206 -14.68 -12.51 21.72
CA LYS A 206 -14.01 -13.52 22.57
C LYS A 206 -12.98 -12.90 23.49
N ARG A 207 -12.20 -11.94 22.98
CA ARG A 207 -11.10 -11.31 23.71
C ARG A 207 -10.84 -9.90 23.19
N SER A 208 -10.42 -8.99 24.07
CA SER A 208 -10.08 -7.61 23.73
C SER A 208 -8.66 -7.30 24.19
N THR A 209 -7.93 -6.50 23.40
CA THR A 209 -6.63 -5.91 23.77
C THR A 209 -6.70 -4.40 23.60
N ASN A 210 -5.63 -3.69 23.96
CA ASN A 210 -5.54 -2.25 23.75
C ASN A 210 -5.65 -1.82 22.27
N LYS A 211 -5.38 -2.73 21.31
CA LYS A 211 -5.30 -2.40 19.88
C LYS A 211 -6.23 -3.20 18.96
N ALA A 212 -6.72 -4.35 19.41
CA ALA A 212 -7.51 -5.26 18.58
C ALA A 212 -8.52 -6.08 19.39
N LEU A 213 -9.57 -6.53 18.73
CA LEU A 213 -10.58 -7.46 19.23
C LEU A 213 -10.42 -8.81 18.54
N LEU A 214 -10.53 -9.90 19.27
CA LEU A 214 -10.71 -11.24 18.71
C LEU A 214 -12.21 -11.49 18.57
N LEU A 215 -12.67 -11.54 17.33
CA LEU A 215 -14.08 -11.79 16.99
C LEU A 215 -14.21 -13.20 16.40
N GLU A 216 -15.22 -13.92 16.86
CA GLU A 216 -15.72 -15.15 16.23
C GLU A 216 -16.90 -14.80 15.33
N PHE A 217 -16.83 -15.23 14.06
CA PHE A 217 -17.82 -14.95 13.04
C PHE A 217 -18.77 -16.16 12.85
N PRO A 218 -19.93 -16.00 12.17
CA PRO A 218 -20.91 -17.07 11.98
C PRO A 218 -20.38 -18.31 11.24
N ASN A 219 -19.26 -18.18 10.52
CA ASN A 219 -18.57 -19.28 9.86
C ASN A 219 -17.58 -20.01 10.78
N GLU A 220 -17.70 -19.83 12.11
CA GLU A 220 -16.81 -20.37 13.16
C GLU A 220 -15.34 -19.93 13.02
N LYS A 221 -15.03 -18.96 12.16
CA LYS A 221 -13.69 -18.39 12.06
C LYS A 221 -13.48 -17.34 13.13
N GLU A 222 -12.29 -17.34 13.70
CA GLU A 222 -11.84 -16.30 14.62
C GLU A 222 -10.79 -15.41 13.96
N ALA A 223 -10.90 -14.10 14.14
CA ALA A 223 -9.89 -13.16 13.65
C ALA A 223 -9.64 -11.99 14.58
N TRP A 224 -8.39 -11.52 14.58
CA TRP A 224 -8.00 -10.28 15.25
C TRP A 224 -8.31 -9.08 14.36
N ILE A 225 -9.30 -8.30 14.77
CA ILE A 225 -9.75 -7.08 14.11
C ILE A 225 -9.19 -5.86 14.86
N PRO A 226 -8.38 -5.01 14.22
CA PRO A 226 -7.92 -3.77 14.84
C PRO A 226 -9.08 -2.86 15.24
N LYS A 227 -9.04 -2.26 16.44
CA LYS A 227 -10.12 -1.34 16.88
C LYS A 227 -10.27 -0.13 15.96
N SER A 228 -9.20 0.27 15.27
CA SER A 228 -9.19 1.39 14.32
C SER A 228 -9.96 1.14 13.02
N THR A 229 -10.32 -0.12 12.73
CA THR A 229 -11.04 -0.51 11.50
C THR A 229 -12.50 -0.83 11.77
N ILE A 230 -12.99 -0.58 13.00
CA ILE A 230 -14.38 -0.76 13.42
C ILE A 230 -15.00 0.62 13.57
N HIS A 231 -16.07 0.89 12.81
CA HIS A 231 -16.67 2.23 12.68
C HIS A 231 -17.96 2.42 13.47
N ASN A 232 -18.36 1.43 14.26
CA ASN A 232 -19.50 1.52 15.16
C ASN A 232 -19.08 1.34 16.63
N THR A 233 -19.93 1.81 17.53
CA THR A 233 -19.82 1.49 18.96
C THR A 233 -20.22 0.03 19.19
N PHE A 234 -19.46 -0.67 20.02
CA PHE A 234 -19.67 -2.07 20.40
C PHE A 234 -19.53 -2.23 21.92
N ASN A 235 -20.08 -3.30 22.48
CA ASN A 235 -19.97 -3.61 23.90
C ASN A 235 -18.79 -4.55 24.14
N ASP A 236 -17.74 -4.03 24.79
CA ASP A 236 -16.51 -4.75 25.15
C ASP A 236 -16.73 -5.83 26.24
N GLN A 237 -17.89 -5.86 26.90
CA GLN A 237 -18.23 -6.80 27.98
C GLN A 237 -19.28 -7.84 27.60
N ALA A 238 -19.98 -7.65 26.46
CA ALA A 238 -20.98 -8.59 25.99
C ALA A 238 -20.32 -9.79 25.31
N LYS A 239 -20.61 -11.00 25.79
CA LYS A 239 -20.23 -12.27 25.15
C LYS A 239 -21.26 -12.75 24.11
N GLU A 240 -22.18 -11.88 23.73
CA GLU A 240 -23.26 -12.17 22.80
C GLU A 240 -22.89 -11.68 21.39
N SER A 241 -23.60 -12.19 20.39
CA SER A 241 -23.42 -11.76 19.00
C SER A 241 -23.86 -10.31 18.86
N GLN A 242 -22.97 -9.48 18.32
CA GLN A 242 -23.24 -8.07 18.08
C GLN A 242 -22.81 -7.69 16.66
N LEU A 243 -23.42 -6.61 16.18
CA LEU A 243 -23.16 -6.10 14.85
C LEU A 243 -21.87 -5.27 14.83
N PHE A 244 -21.02 -5.49 13.85
CA PHE A 244 -19.83 -4.69 13.59
C PHE A 244 -19.86 -4.09 12.19
N LEU A 245 -19.40 -2.84 12.09
CA LEU A 245 -19.13 -2.15 10.83
C LEU A 245 -17.61 -2.14 10.64
N ILE A 246 -17.09 -3.09 9.86
CA ILE A 246 -15.65 -3.34 9.71
C ILE A 246 -15.21 -2.99 8.29
N ASP A 247 -14.03 -2.38 8.14
CA ASP A 247 -13.42 -2.17 6.82
C ASP A 247 -13.32 -3.50 6.04
N ASN A 248 -13.78 -3.51 4.78
CA ASN A 248 -13.82 -4.71 3.94
C ASN A 248 -12.45 -5.41 3.84
N TRP A 249 -11.38 -4.64 3.63
CA TRP A 249 -10.03 -5.17 3.47
C TRP A 249 -9.56 -6.03 4.66
N VAL A 250 -10.07 -5.76 5.87
CA VAL A 250 -9.74 -6.55 7.06
C VAL A 250 -10.43 -7.90 7.03
N LEU A 251 -11.67 -7.95 6.54
CA LEU A 251 -12.45 -9.17 6.42
C LEU A 251 -11.88 -10.08 5.31
N GLU A 252 -11.55 -9.51 4.15
CA GLU A 252 -10.90 -10.22 3.04
C GLU A 252 -9.56 -10.82 3.47
N LYS A 253 -8.72 -10.03 4.16
CA LYS A 253 -7.41 -10.47 4.65
C LYS A 253 -7.50 -11.65 5.61
N ASN A 254 -8.57 -11.73 6.40
CA ASN A 254 -8.80 -12.83 7.34
C ASN A 254 -9.71 -13.92 6.73
N SER A 255 -10.04 -13.84 5.44
CA SER A 255 -10.91 -14.77 4.71
C SER A 255 -12.26 -14.99 5.42
N ILE A 256 -12.80 -13.93 6.02
CA ILE A 256 -14.11 -13.93 6.69
C ILE A 256 -15.22 -13.76 5.65
N THR A 257 -14.96 -12.94 4.64
CA THR A 257 -15.77 -12.70 3.44
C THR A 257 -14.96 -13.03 2.20
#